data_AF-A0A957YY60-F1
#
_entry.id   AF-A0A957YY60-F1
#
_cell.length_a   1.000
_cell.length_b   1.000
_cell.length_c   1.000
_cell.angle_alpha   90.00
_cell.angle_beta   90.00
_cell.angle_gamma   90.00
#
_symmetry.space_group_name_H-M   'P 1'
#
loop_
_entity.id
_entity.type
_entity.pdbx_description
1 polymer ?
#
loop_
_entity_poly.entity_id
_entity_poly.type
_entity_poly.pdbx_seq_one_letter_code
_entity_poly.pdbx_strand_id
1 'polypeptide(L)' 'MYRDALELNGLHYEIYLAVSAEAYQDNFQRVAVQQSIEKHNLKLVVIDIDEEQVLLWIN' A
#
# COMPACT_ATOMS: atom_id res chain seq x y z
N MET A 1 6.36 -10.17 -5.87
CA MET A 1 5.88 -11.56 -5.70
C MET A 1 4.37 -11.69 -5.92
N TYR A 2 3.49 -11.15 -5.06
CA TYR A 2 2.03 -11.30 -5.28
C TYR A 2 1.54 -10.63 -6.56
N ARG A 3 2.04 -9.42 -6.86
CA ARG A 3 1.80 -8.73 -8.15
C ARG A 3 2.22 -9.58 -9.34
N ASP A 4 3.46 -10.05 -9.32
CA ASP A 4 4.02 -10.91 -10.37
C ASP A 4 3.20 -12.21 -10.53
N ALA A 5 2.72 -12.79 -9.42
CA ALA A 5 1.87 -13.98 -9.47
C ALA A 5 0.53 -13.71 -10.16
N LEU A 6 -0.13 -12.57 -9.92
CA LEU A 6 -1.38 -12.22 -10.62
C LEU A 6 -1.14 -11.99 -12.11
N GLU A 7 -0.07 -11.27 -12.47
CA GLU A 7 0.29 -11.02 -13.87
C GLU A 7 0.59 -12.32 -14.64
N LEU A 8 1.33 -13.25 -14.03
CA LEU A 8 1.64 -14.55 -14.63
C LEU A 8 0.39 -15.42 -14.85
N ASN A 9 -0.68 -15.21 -14.08
CA ASN A 9 -1.97 -15.88 -14.24
C ASN A 9 -2.92 -15.11 -15.18
N GLY A 10 -2.47 -14.04 -15.83
CA GLY A 10 -3.29 -13.22 -16.72
C GLY A 10 -4.37 -12.41 -15.99
N LEU A 11 -4.22 -12.21 -14.68
CA LEU A 11 -5.15 -11.46 -13.85
C LEU A 11 -4.67 -10.02 -13.70
N HIS A 12 -5.41 -9.09 -14.30
CA HIS A 12 -5.09 -7.66 -14.28
C HIS A 12 -5.87 -6.95 -13.17
N TYR A 13 -5.56 -7.30 -11.91
CA TYR A 13 -6.11 -6.61 -10.75
C TYR A 13 -5.16 -5.51 -10.27
N GLU A 14 -5.74 -4.38 -9.87
CA GLU A 14 -4.99 -3.39 -9.12
C GLU A 14 -4.78 -3.87 -7.69
N ILE A 15 -3.51 -3.96 -7.27
CA ILE A 15 -3.13 -4.41 -5.93
C ILE A 15 -2.78 -3.20 -5.08
N TYR A 16 -3.37 -3.14 -3.91
CA TYR A 16 -3.08 -2.18 -2.87
C TYR A 16 -2.52 -2.90 -1.64
N LEU A 17 -1.50 -2.31 -1.01
CA LEU A 17 -1.05 -2.73 0.31
C LEU A 17 -1.83 -1.95 1.37
N ALA A 18 -2.60 -2.66 2.19
CA ALA A 18 -3.31 -2.06 3.31
C ALA A 18 -2.35 -1.80 4.47
N VAL A 19 -2.41 -0.58 5.02
CA VAL A 19 -1.60 -0.14 6.16
C VAL A 19 -2.47 0.60 7.16
N SER A 20 -2.24 0.38 8.46
CA SER A 20 -2.96 1.14 9.49
C SER A 20 -2.56 2.62 9.44
N ALA A 21 -3.47 3.50 9.88
CA ALA A 21 -3.20 4.93 10.01
C ALA A 21 -1.97 5.20 10.88
N GLU A 22 -1.84 4.49 12.01
CA GLU A 22 -0.70 4.57 12.92
C GLU A 22 0.62 4.20 12.23
N ALA A 23 0.67 3.03 11.57
CA ALA A 23 1.87 2.61 10.84
C ALA A 23 2.21 3.58 9.70
N TYR A 24 1.19 4.13 9.05
CA TYR A 24 1.36 5.09 7.98
C TYR A 24 2.02 6.38 8.48
N GLN A 25 1.57 6.91 9.62
CA GLN A 25 2.12 8.14 10.21
C GLN A 25 3.53 7.95 10.80
N ASP A 26 3.78 6.83 11.48
CA ASP A 26 5.04 6.64 12.21
C ASP A 26 6.19 6.14 11.35
N ASN A 27 5.94 5.12 10.52
CA ASN A 27 6.98 4.37 9.84
C ASN A 27 6.99 4.64 8.34
N PHE A 28 5.82 4.77 7.71
CA PHE A 28 5.76 4.96 6.26
C PHE A 28 6.12 6.39 5.84
N GLN A 29 6.01 7.40 6.71
CA GLN A 29 6.49 8.76 6.41
C GLN A 29 8.01 8.90 6.36
N ARG A 30 8.77 7.88 6.81
CA ARG A 30 10.23 7.94 6.78
C ARG A 30 10.73 7.97 5.34
N VAL A 31 11.69 8.86 5.06
CA VAL A 31 12.23 9.11 3.71
C VAL A 31 12.62 7.83 2.98
N ALA A 32 13.31 6.90 3.64
CA ALA A 32 13.72 5.64 3.01
C ALA A 32 12.54 4.74 2.61
N VAL A 33 11.45 4.77 3.36
CA VAL A 33 10.23 3.99 3.08
C VAL A 33 9.45 4.63 1.94
N GLN A 34 9.27 5.96 1.95
CA GLN A 34 8.65 6.71 0.84
C GLN A 34 9.41 6.48 -0.47
N GLN A 35 10.74 6.60 -0.47
CA GLN A 35 11.56 6.32 -1.66
C GLN A 35 11.39 4.88 -2.15
N SER A 36 11.20 3.92 -1.25
CA SER A 36 10.96 2.52 -1.63
C SER A 36 9.57 2.32 -2.21
N ILE A 37 8.55 3.00 -1.69
CA ILE A 37 7.17 2.98 -2.20
C ILE A 37 7.14 3.53 -3.63
N GLU A 38 7.73 4.70 -3.85
CA GLU A 38 7.82 5.33 -5.16
C GLU A 38 8.61 4.47 -6.15
N LYS A 39 9.80 3.99 -5.78
CA LYS A 39 10.66 3.18 -6.65
C LYS A 39 9.97 1.92 -7.17
N HIS A 40 9.08 1.32 -6.39
CA HIS A 40 8.41 0.07 -6.74
C HIS A 40 6.93 0.27 -7.14
N ASN A 41 6.48 1.51 -7.31
CA ASN A 41 5.10 1.89 -7.62
C ASN A 41 4.11 1.09 -6.74
N LEU A 42 4.31 1.15 -5.43
CA LEU A 42 3.45 0.49 -4.47
C LEU A 42 2.23 1.37 -4.19
N LYS A 43 1.07 0.88 -4.61
CA LYS A 43 -0.20 1.50 -4.23
C LYS A 43 -0.53 1.12 -2.79
N LEU A 44 -0.98 2.08 -1.99
CA LEU A 44 -1.34 1.89 -0.58
C LEU A 44 -2.80 2.24 -0.34
N VAL A 45 -3.41 1.56 0.63
CA VAL A 45 -4.67 1.97 1.23
C VAL A 45 -4.46 2.14 2.72
N VAL A 46 -4.70 3.36 3.22
CA VAL A 46 -4.56 3.68 4.64
C VAL A 46 -5.91 3.47 5.30
N ILE A 47 -5.93 2.61 6.33
CA ILE A 47 -7.15 2.25 7.05
C ILE A 47 -7.06 2.68 8.50
N ASP A 48 -8.16 3.19 9.02
CA ASP A 48 -8.40 3.25 10.45
C ASP A 48 -8.87 1.86 10.90
N ILE A 49 -8.14 1.26 11.85
CA ILE A 49 -8.50 -0.08 12.34
C ILE A 49 -9.64 -0.01 13.35
N ASP A 50 -9.71 1.05 14.15
CA ASP A 50 -10.70 1.17 15.22
C ASP A 50 -12.07 1.53 14.66
N GLU A 51 -12.12 2.40 13.64
CA GLU A 51 -13.35 2.80 12.95
C GLU A 51 -13.68 1.94 11.72
N GLU A 52 -12.83 0.93 11.41
CA GLU A 52 -12.96 0.03 10.25
C GLU A 52 -13.20 0.76 8.91
N GLN A 53 -12.57 1.92 8.72
CA GLN A 53 -12.80 2.77 7.55
C GLN A 53 -11.52 3.00 6.74
N VAL A 54 -11.71 3.21 5.44
CA VAL A 54 -10.63 3.66 4.55
C VAL A 54 -10.47 5.16 4.69
N LEU A 55 -9.27 5.60 5.07
CA LEU A 55 -8.93 7.01 5.20
C LEU A 55 -8.38 7.56 3.88
N LEU A 56 -7.46 6.83 3.22
CA LEU A 56 -6.74 7.33 2.05
C LEU A 56 -6.41 6.22 1.06
N TRP A 57 -6.41 6.56 -0.23
CA TRP A 57 -5.87 5.76 -1.32
C TRP A 57 -4.66 6.48 -1.91
N ILE A 58 -3.54 5.78 -2.04
CA ILE A 58 -2.28 6.30 -2.60
C ILE A 58 -1.89 5.41 -3.77
N ASN A 59 -1.58 6.02 -4.91
CA ASN A 59 -1.28 5.32 -6.16
C ASN A 59 0.22 5.39 -6.51
#